data_AF-A0A0F3GXN3-F1
#
_entry.id   AF-A0A0F3GXN3-F1
#
_cell.length_a   1.000
_cell.length_b   1.000
_cell.length_c   1.000
_cell.angle_alpha   90.00
_cell.angle_beta   90.00
_cell.angle_gamma   90.00
#
_symmetry.space_group_name_H-M   'P 1'
#
loop_
_entity.id
_entity.type
_entity.pdbx_description
1 polymer ?
#
loop_
_entity_poly.entity_id
_entity_poly.type
_entity_poly.pdbx_seq_one_letter_code
_entity_poly.pdbx_strand_id
1 'polypeptide(L)'
;MWKDIPFSVLTSFFAFILFFLAYNKKAGRPVTPTWKEVSVTSVMFVVLCLVRHNGIIFLFFLPLLLWLLRLIPNRWVLRFSITSLILFVFIQYIVASALSVHKHTNYNLLNVSWKIGPILALFNSKLPYYSDNYEAEALMIQKYMSVEDIKAKYTYINSGYIFFSKFSDGNVSSDDERLLNRFFIKRVADNLPIFFSERAFLIFSVFGHKHAALWGNELYKAPKDRDFINPITASLNLSPRSMGLFNTLQYLVNWSFNYAGVFSARFWIWNPLIPLVAITVVFLLYKWLPITAVSCLFVLFQVPFLFLTMQVPDFRFMYFIYMFAYMLFPLLLLELHSRKNYSGA
;
A
#
# COMPACT_ATOMS: atom_id res chain seq x y z
N MET A 1 -3.63 -6.56 12.88
CA MET A 1 -4.02 -7.98 12.82
C MET A 1 -5.50 -8.19 12.52
N TRP A 2 -6.45 -7.67 13.33
CA TRP A 2 -7.87 -8.01 13.14
C TRP A 2 -8.46 -7.59 11.78
N LYS A 3 -7.98 -6.50 11.16
CA LYS A 3 -8.39 -6.07 9.81
C LYS A 3 -7.67 -6.85 8.70
N ASP A 4 -6.47 -7.37 8.98
CA ASP A 4 -5.61 -7.98 7.97
C ASP A 4 -6.14 -9.34 7.52
N ILE A 5 -6.64 -10.14 8.47
CA ILE A 5 -7.24 -11.45 8.21
C ILE A 5 -8.48 -11.36 7.29
N PRO A 6 -9.56 -10.62 7.64
CA PRO A 6 -10.73 -10.52 6.79
C PRO A 6 -10.40 -9.90 5.44
N PHE A 7 -9.51 -8.90 5.39
CA PHE A 7 -9.07 -8.30 4.14
C PHE A 7 -8.45 -9.32 3.18
N SER A 8 -7.64 -10.22 3.70
CA SER A 8 -6.94 -11.20 2.88
C SER A 8 -7.74 -12.43 2.53
N VAL A 9 -8.66 -12.85 3.41
CA VAL A 9 -9.70 -13.82 3.07
C VAL A 9 -10.51 -13.28 1.89
N LEU A 10 -10.95 -12.02 1.95
CA LEU A 10 -11.71 -11.40 0.87
C LEU A 10 -10.86 -11.23 -0.41
N THR A 11 -9.61 -10.81 -0.28
CA THR A 11 -8.71 -10.70 -1.45
C THR A 11 -8.51 -12.05 -2.13
N SER A 12 -8.29 -13.10 -1.35
CA SER A 12 -8.16 -14.47 -1.85
C SER A 12 -9.46 -14.95 -2.52
N PHE A 13 -10.60 -14.70 -1.88
CA PHE A 13 -11.93 -14.99 -2.43
C PHE A 13 -12.13 -14.38 -3.82
N PHE A 14 -11.82 -13.09 -4.00
CA PHE A 14 -11.92 -12.44 -5.30
C PHE A 14 -10.90 -12.94 -6.32
N ALA A 15 -9.68 -13.26 -5.90
CA ALA A 15 -8.69 -13.89 -6.79
C ALA A 15 -9.15 -15.29 -7.27
N PHE A 16 -9.83 -16.07 -6.42
CA PHE A 16 -10.46 -17.34 -6.82
C PHE A 16 -11.68 -17.13 -7.73
N ILE A 17 -12.52 -16.12 -7.49
CA ILE A 17 -13.61 -15.78 -8.42
C ILE A 17 -13.05 -15.44 -9.79
N LEU A 18 -12.02 -14.60 -9.86
CA LEU A 18 -11.37 -14.24 -11.12
C LEU A 18 -10.78 -15.47 -11.81
N PHE A 19 -10.18 -16.38 -11.04
CA PHE A 19 -9.68 -17.65 -11.56
C PHE A 19 -10.82 -18.44 -12.20
N PHE A 20 -11.91 -18.64 -11.47
CA PHE A 20 -13.08 -19.41 -11.93
C PHE A 20 -13.72 -18.81 -13.18
N LEU A 21 -13.88 -17.48 -13.23
CA LEU A 21 -14.44 -16.80 -14.39
C LEU A 21 -13.52 -16.91 -15.61
N ALA A 22 -12.22 -16.70 -15.44
CA ALA A 22 -11.25 -16.81 -16.53
C ALA A 22 -11.12 -18.26 -17.03
N TYR A 23 -11.17 -19.24 -16.13
CA TYR A 23 -11.20 -20.65 -16.45
C TYR A 23 -12.40 -21.04 -17.31
N ASN A 24 -13.61 -20.73 -16.83
CA ASN A 24 -14.84 -21.05 -17.54
C ASN A 24 -14.93 -20.35 -18.90
N LYS A 25 -14.48 -19.10 -18.97
CA LYS A 25 -14.37 -18.39 -20.26
C LYS A 25 -13.46 -19.12 -21.23
N LYS A 26 -12.26 -19.54 -20.79
CA LYS A 26 -11.31 -20.29 -21.64
C LYS A 26 -11.87 -21.64 -22.07
N ALA A 27 -12.70 -22.26 -21.22
CA ALA A 27 -13.40 -23.50 -21.49
C ALA A 27 -14.60 -23.36 -22.46
N GLY A 28 -14.89 -22.15 -22.97
CA GLY A 28 -16.07 -21.89 -23.80
C GLY A 28 -17.40 -21.91 -23.02
N ARG A 29 -17.36 -21.81 -21.69
CA ARG A 29 -18.53 -21.85 -20.80
C ARG A 29 -18.68 -20.53 -20.03
N PRO A 30 -18.86 -19.38 -20.72
CA PRO A 30 -18.88 -18.08 -20.05
C PRO A 30 -19.97 -18.03 -18.97
N VAL A 31 -19.59 -17.59 -17.77
CA VAL A 31 -20.50 -17.50 -16.63
C VAL A 31 -21.38 -16.27 -16.78
N THR A 32 -22.69 -16.45 -16.65
CA THR A 32 -23.64 -15.35 -16.57
C THR A 32 -24.14 -15.25 -15.12
N PRO A 33 -23.74 -14.21 -14.37
CA PRO A 33 -24.17 -14.06 -12.99
C PRO A 33 -25.68 -13.85 -12.88
N THR A 34 -26.24 -14.32 -11.77
CA THR A 34 -27.57 -13.99 -11.28
C THR A 34 -27.54 -12.70 -10.46
N TRP A 35 -28.71 -12.07 -10.26
CA TRP A 35 -28.81 -10.91 -9.37
C TRP A 35 -28.39 -11.21 -7.93
N LYS A 36 -28.71 -12.41 -7.42
CA LYS A 36 -28.31 -12.85 -6.08
C LYS A 36 -26.79 -12.86 -5.95
N GLU A 37 -26.08 -13.44 -6.93
CA GLU A 37 -24.62 -13.49 -6.93
C GLU A 37 -24.01 -12.10 -7.03
N VAL A 38 -24.53 -11.21 -7.88
CA VAL A 38 -24.05 -9.83 -7.99
C VAL A 38 -24.23 -9.07 -6.68
N SER A 39 -25.39 -9.18 -6.04
CA SER A 39 -25.65 -8.51 -4.76
C SER A 39 -24.73 -9.00 -3.66
N VAL A 40 -24.60 -10.33 -3.48
CA VAL A 40 -23.72 -10.92 -2.45
C VAL A 40 -22.26 -10.54 -2.71
N THR A 41 -21.81 -10.64 -3.96
CA THR A 41 -20.44 -10.29 -4.35
C THR A 41 -20.18 -8.79 -4.15
N SER A 42 -21.15 -7.92 -4.42
CA SER A 42 -21.03 -6.48 -4.18
C SER A 42 -20.88 -6.16 -2.69
N VAL A 43 -21.64 -6.84 -1.82
CA VAL A 43 -21.49 -6.67 -0.37
C VAL A 43 -20.09 -7.09 0.08
N MET A 44 -19.64 -8.29 -0.30
CA MET A 44 -18.29 -8.78 0.05
C MET A 44 -17.18 -7.87 -0.50
N PHE A 45 -17.38 -7.33 -1.69
CA PHE A 45 -16.45 -6.40 -2.34
C PHE A 45 -16.38 -5.06 -1.62
N VAL A 46 -17.52 -4.51 -1.19
CA VAL A 46 -17.55 -3.27 -0.42
C VAL A 46 -16.89 -3.47 0.94
N VAL A 47 -17.11 -4.63 1.59
CA VAL A 47 -16.37 -5.00 2.80
C VAL A 47 -14.86 -5.03 2.53
N LEU A 48 -14.40 -5.64 1.42
CA LEU A 48 -12.98 -5.60 1.04
C LEU A 48 -12.46 -4.16 0.90
N CYS A 49 -13.24 -3.28 0.27
CA CYS A 49 -12.87 -1.89 0.05
C CYS A 49 -12.80 -1.07 1.35
N LEU A 50 -13.62 -1.39 2.36
CA LEU A 50 -13.77 -0.62 3.59
C LEU A 50 -12.95 -1.15 4.78
N VAL A 51 -12.68 -2.46 4.83
CA VAL A 51 -11.90 -3.07 5.93
C VAL A 51 -10.50 -2.44 6.03
N ARG A 52 -9.96 -1.95 4.91
CA ARG A 52 -8.62 -1.37 4.84
C ARG A 52 -8.58 -0.13 3.97
N HIS A 53 -7.80 0.88 4.37
CA HIS A 53 -7.70 2.17 3.67
C HIS A 53 -7.24 2.03 2.21
N ASN A 54 -6.32 1.11 1.92
CA ASN A 54 -5.87 0.82 0.55
C ASN A 54 -6.85 -0.06 -0.23
N GLY A 55 -7.90 -0.59 0.41
CA GLY A 55 -8.94 -1.39 -0.23
C GLY A 55 -9.77 -0.61 -1.24
N ILE A 56 -9.92 0.72 -1.05
CA ILE A 56 -10.68 1.60 -1.95
C ILE A 56 -10.26 1.48 -3.41
N ILE A 57 -9.00 1.12 -3.66
CA ILE A 57 -8.51 0.97 -5.01
C ILE A 57 -9.21 -0.14 -5.80
N PHE A 58 -9.66 -1.17 -5.10
CA PHE A 58 -10.34 -2.29 -5.74
C PHE A 58 -11.65 -1.84 -6.37
N LEU A 59 -12.31 -0.80 -5.83
CA LEU A 59 -13.54 -0.21 -6.35
C LEU A 59 -13.45 0.13 -7.84
N PHE A 60 -12.26 0.53 -8.31
CA PHE A 60 -12.00 0.79 -9.72
C PHE A 60 -11.36 -0.41 -10.41
N PHE A 61 -10.39 -1.05 -9.75
CA PHE A 61 -9.57 -2.07 -10.39
C PHE A 61 -10.34 -3.34 -10.75
N LEU A 62 -11.19 -3.86 -9.86
CA LEU A 62 -11.91 -5.12 -10.13
C LEU A 62 -12.93 -4.96 -11.27
N PRO A 63 -13.79 -3.92 -11.30
CA PRO A 63 -14.64 -3.65 -12.46
C PRO A 63 -13.86 -3.51 -13.76
N LEU A 64 -12.76 -2.75 -13.74
CA LEU A 64 -11.92 -2.54 -14.91
C LEU A 64 -11.35 -3.87 -15.42
N LEU A 65 -10.86 -4.73 -14.52
CA LEU A 65 -10.33 -6.05 -14.86
C LEU A 65 -11.41 -6.95 -15.47
N LEU A 66 -12.61 -7.01 -14.86
CA LEU A 66 -13.75 -7.78 -15.36
C LEU A 66 -14.19 -7.32 -16.76
N TRP A 67 -14.18 -6.00 -16.99
CA TRP A 67 -14.56 -5.38 -18.26
C TRP A 67 -13.51 -5.60 -19.36
N LEU A 68 -12.25 -5.25 -19.10
CA LEU A 68 -11.15 -5.37 -20.07
C LEU A 68 -10.98 -6.83 -20.54
N LEU A 69 -11.00 -7.76 -19.59
CA LEU A 69 -10.85 -9.17 -19.87
C LEU A 69 -12.15 -9.84 -20.29
N ARG A 70 -13.28 -9.10 -20.35
CA ARG A 70 -14.63 -9.59 -20.68
C ARG A 70 -14.93 -10.92 -19.98
N LEU A 71 -14.71 -10.98 -18.66
CA LEU A 71 -14.86 -12.21 -17.87
C LEU A 71 -16.33 -12.56 -17.62
N ILE A 72 -17.20 -11.56 -17.63
CA ILE A 72 -18.66 -11.65 -17.59
C ILE A 72 -19.25 -10.63 -18.58
N PRO A 73 -20.55 -10.73 -18.96
CA PRO A 73 -21.17 -9.75 -19.85
C PRO A 73 -21.13 -8.33 -19.28
N ASN A 74 -20.86 -7.32 -20.12
CA ASN A 74 -20.68 -5.92 -19.71
C ASN A 74 -21.84 -5.36 -18.87
N ARG A 75 -23.09 -5.76 -19.17
CA ARG A 75 -24.27 -5.37 -18.37
C ARG A 75 -24.17 -5.79 -16.90
N TRP A 76 -23.53 -6.92 -16.62
CA TRP A 76 -23.33 -7.43 -15.27
C TRP A 76 -22.15 -6.76 -14.58
N VAL A 77 -21.08 -6.42 -15.31
CA VAL A 77 -20.00 -5.59 -14.78
C VAL A 77 -20.55 -4.23 -14.34
N LEU A 78 -21.37 -3.60 -15.18
CA LEU A 78 -21.99 -2.30 -14.88
C LEU A 78 -22.88 -2.39 -13.63
N ARG A 79 -23.75 -3.41 -13.55
CA ARG A 79 -24.61 -3.65 -12.37
C ARG A 79 -23.78 -3.85 -11.11
N PHE A 80 -22.78 -4.73 -11.13
CA PHE A 80 -21.86 -4.94 -10.01
C PHE A 80 -21.18 -3.63 -9.58
N SER A 81 -20.71 -2.83 -10.53
CA SER A 81 -20.03 -1.56 -10.26
C SER A 81 -20.96 -0.53 -9.61
N ILE A 82 -22.17 -0.36 -10.15
CA ILE A 82 -23.17 0.58 -9.62
C ILE A 82 -23.63 0.12 -8.24
N THR A 83 -23.98 -1.16 -8.07
CA THR A 83 -24.41 -1.70 -6.77
C THR A 83 -23.32 -1.55 -5.72
N SER A 84 -22.06 -1.87 -6.05
CA SER A 84 -20.92 -1.70 -5.15
C SER A 84 -20.67 -0.23 -4.80
N LEU A 85 -20.76 0.68 -5.78
CA LEU A 85 -20.57 2.11 -5.54
C LEU A 85 -21.67 2.68 -4.63
N ILE A 86 -22.94 2.35 -4.88
CA ILE A 86 -24.07 2.78 -4.05
C ILE A 86 -23.89 2.27 -2.61
N LEU A 87 -23.57 0.99 -2.44
CA LEU A 87 -23.32 0.40 -1.12
C LEU A 87 -22.12 1.05 -0.42
N PHE A 88 -21.03 1.30 -1.15
CA PHE A 88 -19.84 1.96 -0.61
C PHE A 88 -20.17 3.37 -0.12
N VAL A 89 -20.84 4.19 -0.94
CA VAL A 89 -21.27 5.55 -0.59
C VAL A 89 -22.25 5.52 0.59
N PHE A 90 -23.21 4.61 0.58
CA PHE A 90 -24.16 4.44 1.68
C PHE A 90 -23.45 4.17 3.01
N ILE A 91 -22.51 3.22 3.04
CA ILE A 91 -21.78 2.91 4.28
C ILE A 91 -20.85 4.06 4.67
N GLN A 92 -20.10 4.60 3.72
CA GLN A 92 -19.07 5.60 3.99
C GLN A 92 -19.63 6.95 4.44
N TYR A 93 -20.83 7.33 3.99
CA TYR A 93 -21.43 8.63 4.34
C TYR A 93 -22.63 8.50 5.27
N ILE A 94 -23.59 7.61 4.97
CA ILE A 94 -24.84 7.53 5.75
C ILE A 94 -24.58 6.79 7.06
N VAL A 95 -24.02 5.58 7.00
CA VAL A 95 -23.74 4.79 8.21
C VAL A 95 -22.67 5.47 9.08
N ALA A 96 -21.59 5.96 8.46
CA ALA A 96 -20.53 6.67 9.18
C ALA A 96 -21.04 7.95 9.86
N SER A 97 -21.93 8.71 9.22
CA SER A 97 -22.57 9.89 9.83
C SER A 97 -23.51 9.50 10.97
N ALA A 98 -24.33 8.47 10.80
CA ALA A 98 -25.21 7.97 11.85
C ALA A 98 -24.43 7.53 13.10
N LEU A 99 -23.25 6.93 12.91
CA LEU A 99 -22.33 6.54 13.97
C LEU A 99 -21.44 7.69 14.48
N SER A 100 -21.62 8.92 13.98
CA SER A 100 -20.81 10.09 14.32
C SER A 100 -19.29 9.90 14.15
N VAL A 101 -18.86 9.01 13.26
CA VAL A 101 -17.43 8.70 13.03
C VAL A 101 -16.66 9.96 12.63
N HIS A 102 -17.28 10.85 11.86
CA HIS A 102 -16.63 12.06 11.37
C HIS A 102 -16.33 13.09 12.47
N LYS A 103 -17.10 13.11 13.57
CA LYS A 103 -16.88 14.06 14.67
C LYS A 103 -15.61 13.75 15.47
N HIS A 104 -15.17 12.49 15.43
CA HIS A 104 -14.03 12.00 16.21
C HIS A 104 -12.78 11.72 15.35
N THR A 105 -12.82 12.08 14.06
CA THR A 105 -11.74 11.79 13.11
C THR A 105 -11.21 13.08 12.48
N ASN A 106 -9.93 13.40 12.71
CA ASN A 106 -9.29 14.50 11.98
C ASN A 106 -8.85 14.03 10.58
N TYR A 107 -9.72 14.24 9.59
CA TYR A 107 -9.44 13.88 8.19
C TYR A 107 -8.30 14.68 7.57
N ASN A 108 -8.13 15.95 7.95
CA ASN A 108 -7.07 16.81 7.41
C ASN A 108 -5.70 16.26 7.83
N LEU A 109 -5.57 15.91 9.11
CA LEU A 109 -4.37 15.28 9.66
C LEU A 109 -4.09 13.92 8.98
N LEU A 110 -5.11 13.08 8.84
CA LEU A 110 -4.97 11.79 8.15
C LEU A 110 -4.53 11.96 6.69
N ASN A 111 -5.08 12.94 5.98
CA ASN A 111 -4.70 13.16 4.58
C ASN A 111 -3.24 13.63 4.44
N VAL A 112 -2.74 14.43 5.38
CA VAL A 112 -1.36 14.93 5.36
C VAL A 112 -0.35 13.88 5.84
N SER A 113 -0.74 13.00 6.76
CA SER A 113 0.18 12.06 7.45
C SER A 113 1.10 11.26 6.52
N TRP A 114 0.59 10.71 5.41
CA TRP A 114 1.40 9.92 4.47
C TRP A 114 2.32 10.75 3.56
N LYS A 115 2.07 12.06 3.46
CA LYS A 115 2.83 13.00 2.62
C LYS A 115 4.03 13.57 3.36
N ILE A 116 4.00 13.57 4.69
CA ILE A 116 5.01 14.23 5.51
C ILE A 116 6.37 13.55 5.41
N GLY A 117 6.43 12.21 5.42
CA GLY A 117 7.68 11.47 5.26
C GLY A 117 8.48 11.95 4.04
N PRO A 118 7.90 11.96 2.83
CA PRO A 118 8.52 12.49 1.63
C PRO A 118 8.87 13.97 1.68
N ILE A 119 7.98 14.80 2.25
CA ILE A 119 8.23 16.24 2.41
C ILE A 119 9.50 16.46 3.25
N LEU A 120 9.59 15.83 4.41
CA LEU A 120 10.75 15.95 5.30
C LEU A 120 12.03 15.38 4.67
N ALA A 121 11.91 14.33 3.85
CA ALA A 121 13.03 13.76 3.11
C ALA A 121 13.68 14.75 2.13
N LEU A 122 12.91 15.68 1.56
CA LEU A 122 13.45 16.74 0.70
C LEU A 122 14.41 17.64 1.49
N PHE A 123 14.02 18.07 2.69
CA PHE A 123 14.84 18.96 3.53
C PHE A 123 16.02 18.26 4.21
N ASN A 124 15.94 16.94 4.44
CA ASN A 124 17.04 16.13 4.96
C ASN A 124 17.99 15.58 3.87
N SER A 125 17.64 15.78 2.59
CA SER A 125 18.45 15.31 1.48
C SER A 125 19.86 15.91 1.51
N LYS A 126 20.90 15.08 1.33
CA LYS A 126 22.29 15.56 1.14
C LYS A 126 22.49 16.28 -0.18
N LEU A 127 21.67 15.97 -1.17
CA LEU A 127 21.64 16.65 -2.45
C LEU A 127 20.58 17.77 -2.39
N PRO A 128 20.87 18.97 -2.92
CA PRO A 128 19.83 19.98 -3.06
C PRO A 128 18.69 19.40 -3.90
N TYR A 129 17.46 19.52 -3.40
CA TYR A 129 16.28 19.20 -4.18
C TYR A 129 15.92 20.42 -5.05
N TYR A 130 15.29 20.18 -6.19
CA TYR A 130 14.84 21.24 -7.08
C TYR A 130 13.78 22.09 -6.38
N SER A 131 14.10 23.38 -6.19
CA SER A 131 13.18 24.36 -5.63
C SER A 131 13.12 25.67 -6.42
N ASP A 132 11.91 26.11 -6.79
CA ASP A 132 11.71 27.43 -7.38
C ASP A 132 11.90 28.56 -6.34
N ASN A 133 11.58 28.28 -5.07
CA ASN A 133 11.74 29.23 -3.97
C ASN A 133 11.91 28.45 -2.65
N TYR A 134 13.14 28.07 -2.36
CA TYR A 134 13.47 27.27 -1.18
C TYR A 134 13.10 27.99 0.13
N GLU A 135 13.29 29.30 0.20
CA GLU A 135 13.01 30.07 1.42
C GLU A 135 11.53 30.07 1.77
N ALA A 136 10.64 30.30 0.79
CA ALA A 136 9.19 30.25 1.01
C ALA A 136 8.74 28.83 1.40
N GLU A 137 9.32 27.80 0.80
CA GLU A 137 9.04 26.41 1.13
C GLU A 137 9.54 26.03 2.54
N ALA A 138 10.71 26.51 2.93
CA ALA A 138 11.26 26.34 4.27
C ALA A 138 10.39 27.04 5.32
N LEU A 139 10.01 28.29 5.10
CA LEU A 139 9.12 29.06 5.99
C LEU A 139 7.78 28.35 6.21
N MET A 140 7.24 27.74 5.14
CA MET A 140 6.00 26.98 5.20
C MET A 140 6.13 25.73 6.10
N ILE A 141 7.23 25.00 5.97
CA ILE A 141 7.49 23.80 6.77
C ILE A 141 7.90 24.15 8.22
N GLN A 142 8.53 25.31 8.43
CA GLN A 142 8.92 25.81 9.76
C GLN A 142 7.73 25.97 10.72
N LYS A 143 6.51 26.16 10.20
CA LYS A 143 5.26 26.11 10.99
C LYS A 143 5.11 24.80 11.77
N TYR A 144 5.69 23.71 11.28
CA TYR A 144 5.62 22.37 11.87
C TYR A 144 6.93 21.92 12.48
N MET A 145 8.06 22.19 11.80
CA MET A 145 9.40 21.84 12.27
C MET A 145 10.47 22.70 11.59
N SER A 146 11.45 23.16 12.36
CA SER A 146 12.60 23.90 11.81
C SER A 146 13.41 23.04 10.83
N VAL A 147 14.00 23.65 9.81
CA VAL A 147 14.81 22.91 8.81
C VAL A 147 16.04 22.28 9.47
N GLU A 148 16.59 22.96 10.46
CA GLU A 148 17.71 22.51 11.29
C GLU A 148 17.32 21.26 12.08
N ASP A 149 16.15 21.27 12.73
CA ASP A 149 15.62 20.09 13.41
C ASP A 149 15.37 18.93 12.44
N ILE A 150 14.85 19.21 11.24
CA ILE A 150 14.67 18.16 10.22
C ILE A 150 16.02 17.55 9.88
N LYS A 151 17.04 18.35 9.55
CA LYS A 151 18.38 17.85 9.21
C LYS A 151 19.06 17.08 10.36
N ALA A 152 18.83 17.51 11.60
CA ALA A 152 19.45 16.88 12.77
C ALA A 152 18.73 15.62 13.23
N LYS A 153 17.39 15.61 13.18
CA LYS A 153 16.55 14.61 13.86
C LYS A 153 15.81 13.71 12.89
N TYR A 154 15.51 14.14 11.66
CA TYR A 154 14.73 13.32 10.75
C TYR A 154 15.50 12.06 10.35
N THR A 155 14.84 10.95 10.59
CA THR A 155 15.14 9.68 9.97
C THR A 155 13.84 9.16 9.37
N TYR A 156 13.95 8.37 8.31
CA TYR A 156 12.78 7.77 7.67
C TYR A 156 11.93 6.93 8.66
N ILE A 157 12.56 6.40 9.71
CA ILE A 157 11.96 5.56 10.75
C ILE A 157 11.14 6.40 11.74
N ASN A 158 11.57 7.63 12.03
CA ASN A 158 10.92 8.51 13.00
C ASN A 158 10.01 9.57 12.35
N SER A 159 9.81 9.52 11.02
CA SER A 159 8.94 10.44 10.28
C SER A 159 7.53 10.53 10.88
N GLY A 160 6.93 9.38 11.20
CA GLY A 160 5.64 9.33 11.88
C GLY A 160 5.70 9.95 13.28
N TYR A 161 6.79 9.78 14.02
CA TYR A 161 6.94 10.32 15.38
C TYR A 161 7.07 11.83 15.35
N ILE A 162 7.90 12.35 14.44
CA ILE A 162 8.03 13.78 14.17
C ILE A 162 6.66 14.37 13.83
N PHE A 163 5.89 13.68 13.00
CA PHE A 163 4.53 14.09 12.65
C PHE A 163 3.61 14.08 13.88
N PHE A 164 3.46 12.97 14.59
CA PHE A 164 2.49 12.90 15.69
C PHE A 164 2.89 13.68 16.94
N SER A 165 4.19 13.96 17.16
CA SER A 165 4.66 14.77 18.31
C SER A 165 4.54 16.28 18.10
N LYS A 166 4.54 16.76 16.85
CA LYS A 166 4.40 18.19 16.52
C LYS A 166 3.02 18.56 16.01
N PHE A 167 2.28 17.59 15.48
CA PHE A 167 0.87 17.73 15.11
C PHE A 167 -0.06 17.13 16.19
N SER A 168 0.45 16.86 17.39
CA SER A 168 -0.28 16.27 18.53
C SER A 168 -1.46 17.09 19.01
N ASP A 169 -1.41 18.42 18.83
CA ASP A 169 -2.52 19.33 19.14
C ASP A 169 -3.70 19.11 18.17
N GLY A 170 -3.50 18.26 17.17
CA GLY A 170 -4.56 17.52 16.52
C GLY A 170 -5.37 18.31 15.53
N ASN A 171 -4.89 19.47 15.03
CA ASN A 171 -5.60 20.28 14.04
C ASN A 171 -4.68 20.77 12.92
N VAL A 172 -4.72 20.08 11.78
CA VAL A 172 -4.31 20.65 10.49
C VAL A 172 -5.52 21.41 9.92
N SER A 173 -5.39 22.72 9.72
CA SER A 173 -6.46 23.51 9.10
C SER A 173 -6.69 23.07 7.65
N SER A 174 -7.88 23.30 7.11
CA SER A 174 -8.18 22.96 5.71
C SER A 174 -7.32 23.73 4.71
N ASP A 175 -6.82 24.92 5.08
CA ASP A 175 -5.91 25.71 4.26
C ASP A 175 -4.51 25.11 4.27
N ASP A 176 -4.01 24.74 5.45
CA ASP A 176 -2.74 24.04 5.63
C ASP A 176 -2.71 22.72 4.87
N GLU A 177 -3.79 21.93 4.96
CA GLU A 177 -3.92 20.66 4.25
C GLU A 177 -3.84 20.87 2.73
N ARG A 178 -4.58 21.84 2.19
CA ARG A 178 -4.56 22.18 0.77
C ARG A 178 -3.19 22.64 0.31
N LEU A 179 -2.53 23.45 1.13
CA LEU A 179 -1.20 23.97 0.84
C LEU A 179 -0.15 22.84 0.84
N LEU A 180 -0.17 21.96 1.84
CA LEU A 180 0.73 20.79 1.92
C LEU A 180 0.47 19.81 0.78
N ASN A 181 -0.79 19.61 0.38
CA ASN A 181 -1.14 18.76 -0.77
C ASN A 181 -0.54 19.31 -2.07
N ARG A 182 -0.68 20.62 -2.32
CA ARG A 182 -0.10 21.27 -3.51
C ARG A 182 1.42 21.18 -3.50
N PHE A 183 2.03 21.47 -2.34
CA PHE A 183 3.47 21.36 -2.15
C PHE A 183 3.95 19.93 -2.45
N PHE A 184 3.31 18.92 -1.85
CA PHE A 184 3.64 17.52 -2.05
C PHE A 184 3.57 17.12 -3.52
N ILE A 185 2.45 17.39 -4.20
CA ILE A 185 2.26 17.00 -5.60
C ILE A 185 3.34 17.63 -6.48
N LYS A 186 3.58 18.93 -6.34
CA LYS A 186 4.56 19.66 -7.14
C LYS A 186 5.97 19.14 -6.87
N ARG A 187 6.39 19.11 -5.60
CA ARG A 187 7.77 18.73 -5.24
C ARG A 187 8.09 17.28 -5.51
N VAL A 188 7.13 16.37 -5.36
CA VAL A 188 7.33 14.97 -5.73
C VAL A 188 7.53 14.83 -7.24
N ALA A 189 6.74 15.54 -8.06
CA ALA A 189 6.91 15.53 -9.51
C ALA A 189 8.28 16.06 -9.93
N ASP A 190 8.73 17.16 -9.31
CA ASP A 190 10.03 17.78 -9.64
C ASP A 190 11.23 16.98 -9.09
N ASN A 191 11.01 16.14 -8.06
CA ASN A 191 12.07 15.45 -7.33
C ASN A 191 11.82 13.94 -7.20
N LEU A 192 11.30 13.31 -8.27
CA LEU A 192 11.00 11.88 -8.31
C LEU A 192 12.11 10.97 -7.74
N PRO A 193 13.42 11.18 -8.02
CA PRO A 193 14.47 10.31 -7.48
C PRO A 193 14.53 10.32 -5.94
N ILE A 194 14.34 11.47 -5.30
CA ILE A 194 14.33 11.57 -3.83
C ILE A 194 13.10 10.87 -3.27
N PHE A 195 11.94 11.08 -3.88
CA PHE A 195 10.70 10.42 -3.50
C PHE A 195 10.80 8.89 -3.58
N PHE A 196 11.15 8.34 -4.74
CA PHE A 196 11.26 6.89 -4.94
C PHE A 196 12.32 6.26 -4.02
N SER A 197 13.42 6.96 -3.81
CA SER A 197 14.50 6.55 -2.90
C SER A 197 14.04 6.47 -1.44
N GLU A 198 13.17 7.39 -1.01
CA GLU A 198 12.55 7.34 0.31
C GLU A 198 11.55 6.19 0.43
N ARG A 199 10.63 6.06 -0.55
CA ARG A 199 9.61 5.00 -0.57
C ARG A 199 10.23 3.60 -0.47
N ALA A 200 11.29 3.39 -1.25
CA ALA A 200 11.99 2.11 -1.25
C ALA A 200 12.73 1.87 0.08
N PHE A 201 13.43 2.87 0.62
CA PHE A 201 14.07 2.71 1.93
C PHE A 201 13.07 2.27 3.00
N LEU A 202 11.90 2.90 3.07
CA LEU A 202 10.85 2.52 4.02
C LEU A 202 10.47 1.04 3.87
N ILE A 203 10.26 0.56 2.65
CA ILE A 203 9.91 -0.86 2.40
C ILE A 203 11.03 -1.79 2.84
N PHE A 204 12.28 -1.43 2.55
CA PHE A 204 13.40 -2.32 2.78
C PHE A 204 13.89 -2.34 4.23
N SER A 205 13.74 -1.23 4.95
CA SER A 205 14.09 -1.15 6.37
C SER A 205 13.33 -2.17 7.23
N VAL A 206 12.14 -2.59 6.77
CA VAL A 206 11.32 -3.66 7.36
C VAL A 206 12.03 -5.02 7.38
N PHE A 207 12.91 -5.30 6.42
CA PHE A 207 13.50 -6.64 6.25
C PHE A 207 14.68 -6.93 7.18
N GLY A 208 15.22 -5.91 7.84
CA GLY A 208 16.27 -6.16 8.82
C GLY A 208 17.09 -4.96 9.19
N HIS A 209 16.53 -3.75 9.18
CA HIS A 209 17.18 -2.68 9.91
C HIS A 209 17.01 -2.91 11.42
N LYS A 210 18.07 -2.73 12.22
CA LYS A 210 18.09 -3.00 13.67
C LYS A 210 16.97 -2.31 14.45
N HIS A 211 16.45 -1.20 13.92
CA HIS A 211 15.37 -0.42 14.51
C HIS A 211 14.20 -0.37 13.53
N ALA A 212 13.29 -1.35 13.60
CA ALA A 212 11.96 -1.17 13.04
C ALA A 212 11.17 -0.35 14.06
N ALA A 213 10.78 0.89 13.74
CA ALA A 213 9.75 1.57 14.51
C ALA A 213 8.43 0.84 14.24
N LEU A 214 8.12 -0.12 15.09
CA LEU A 214 6.81 -0.77 15.09
C LEU A 214 5.86 0.16 15.84
N TRP A 215 4.94 0.73 15.08
CA TRP A 215 3.82 1.48 15.64
C TRP A 215 2.85 0.48 16.27
N GLY A 216 3.11 0.14 17.54
CA GLY A 216 2.18 -0.59 18.38
C GLY A 216 0.99 0.29 18.70
N ASN A 217 -0.23 -0.24 18.60
CA ASN A 217 -1.38 0.43 19.20
C ASN A 217 -1.46 -0.06 20.65
N GLU A 218 -1.34 0.85 21.61
CA GLU A 218 -1.42 0.57 23.06
C GLU A 218 -2.87 0.29 23.50
N LEU A 219 -3.66 -0.43 22.70
CA LEU A 219 -5.05 -0.77 23.02
C LEU A 219 -5.18 -1.58 24.31
N TYR A 220 -4.11 -2.24 24.74
CA TYR A 220 -4.02 -2.96 26.01
C TYR A 220 -3.88 -2.03 27.21
N LYS A 221 -3.50 -0.76 27.02
CA LYS A 221 -3.49 0.25 28.07
C LYS A 221 -4.84 0.97 28.17
N ALA A 222 -5.18 1.40 29.37
CA ALA A 222 -6.35 2.24 29.61
C ALA A 222 -6.24 3.54 28.81
N PRO A 223 -7.34 4.10 28.27
CA PRO A 223 -7.30 5.25 27.35
C PRO A 223 -6.47 6.46 27.81
N LYS A 224 -6.46 6.73 29.12
CA LYS A 224 -5.70 7.82 29.77
C LYS A 224 -4.18 7.60 29.80
N ASP A 225 -3.75 6.34 29.69
CA ASP A 225 -2.34 5.91 29.76
C ASP A 225 -1.83 5.48 28.37
N ARG A 226 -2.65 5.67 27.32
CA ARG A 226 -2.25 5.45 25.94
C ARG A 226 -1.39 6.62 25.51
N ASP A 227 -0.09 6.43 25.55
CA ASP A 227 0.81 7.32 24.85
C ASP A 227 0.72 6.95 23.37
N PHE A 228 -0.13 7.65 22.62
CA PHE A 228 -0.13 7.57 21.15
C PHE A 228 1.25 7.94 20.56
N ILE A 229 2.14 8.51 21.38
CA ILE A 229 3.44 9.09 21.04
C ILE A 229 4.57 8.49 21.91
N ASN A 230 4.39 7.30 22.52
CA ASN A 230 5.56 6.52 22.89
C ASN A 230 5.81 5.56 21.73
N PRO A 231 6.71 5.90 20.78
CA PRO A 231 7.23 4.88 19.92
C PRO A 231 7.87 3.89 20.87
N ILE A 232 7.20 2.75 21.09
CA ILE A 232 7.94 1.55 21.39
C ILE A 232 8.76 1.36 20.11
N THR A 233 9.94 1.99 20.05
CA THR A 233 11.09 1.44 19.36
C THR A 233 11.31 0.11 20.05
N ALA A 234 10.45 -0.85 19.70
CA ALA A 234 10.69 -2.23 19.95
C ALA A 234 11.91 -2.47 19.09
N SER A 235 13.08 -2.39 19.71
CA SER A 235 14.19 -3.18 19.24
C SER A 235 13.62 -4.59 19.22
N LEU A 236 13.22 -5.06 18.04
CA LEU A 236 12.95 -6.47 17.87
C LEU A 236 14.23 -7.12 18.38
N ASN A 237 14.12 -7.90 19.46
CA ASN A 237 15.21 -8.77 19.86
C ASN A 237 15.30 -9.81 18.75
N LEU A 238 16.05 -9.44 17.72
CA LEU A 238 16.27 -10.25 16.54
C LEU A 238 17.18 -11.38 17.01
N SER A 239 16.63 -12.58 17.08
CA SER A 239 17.37 -13.83 17.16
C SER A 239 17.46 -14.41 15.75
N PRO A 240 18.33 -13.85 14.88
CA PRO A 240 18.40 -14.31 13.50
C PRO A 240 18.75 -15.80 13.48
N ARG A 241 17.97 -16.59 12.73
CA ARG A 241 18.24 -18.03 12.56
C ARG A 241 19.59 -18.31 11.90
N SER A 242 20.13 -17.35 11.15
CA SER A 242 21.46 -17.40 10.56
C SER A 242 22.16 -16.05 10.74
N MET A 243 23.26 -16.06 11.48
CA MET A 243 24.03 -14.84 11.74
C MET A 243 24.75 -14.33 10.48
N GLY A 244 25.19 -15.24 9.60
CA GLY A 244 25.81 -14.88 8.33
C GLY A 244 24.85 -14.12 7.41
N LEU A 245 23.64 -14.65 7.20
CA LEU A 245 22.61 -13.98 6.40
C LEU A 245 22.21 -12.63 7.00
N PHE A 246 22.10 -12.58 8.33
CA PHE A 246 21.80 -11.33 9.03
C PHE A 246 22.89 -10.27 8.82
N ASN A 247 24.16 -10.63 8.94
CA ASN A 247 25.27 -9.71 8.73
C ASN A 247 25.35 -9.23 7.28
N THR A 248 25.16 -10.11 6.30
CA THR A 248 25.09 -9.75 4.89
C THR A 248 23.96 -8.76 4.63
N LEU A 249 22.77 -9.01 5.20
CA LEU A 249 21.64 -8.12 5.08
C LEU A 249 21.91 -6.75 5.73
N GLN A 250 22.47 -6.71 6.95
CA GLN A 250 22.85 -5.47 7.62
C GLN A 250 23.87 -4.66 6.82
N TYR A 251 24.89 -5.33 6.28
CA TYR A 251 25.88 -4.69 5.42
C TYR A 251 25.22 -4.07 4.19
N LEU A 252 24.35 -4.83 3.51
CA LEU A 252 23.61 -4.33 2.36
C LEU A 252 22.77 -3.11 2.75
N VAL A 253 21.98 -3.17 3.84
CA VAL A 253 21.16 -2.05 4.36
C VAL A 253 22.00 -0.81 4.68
N ASN A 254 23.14 -0.97 5.36
CA ASN A 254 23.99 0.15 5.72
C ASN A 254 24.67 0.79 4.51
N TRP A 255 25.19 -0.03 3.58
CA TRP A 255 25.84 0.46 2.35
C TRP A 255 24.92 1.31 1.48
N SER A 256 23.64 0.98 1.52
CA SER A 256 22.60 1.55 0.66
C SER A 256 21.66 2.50 1.43
N PHE A 257 22.08 2.93 2.62
CA PHE A 257 21.30 3.82 3.48
C PHE A 257 21.17 5.23 2.89
N ASN A 258 22.26 5.75 2.33
CA ASN A 258 22.31 7.11 1.78
C ASN A 258 22.08 7.11 0.27
N TYR A 259 21.18 7.97 -0.20
CA TYR A 259 21.03 8.22 -1.63
C TYR A 259 22.13 9.17 -2.08
N ALA A 260 22.94 8.75 -3.06
CA ALA A 260 24.03 9.54 -3.62
C ALA A 260 23.92 9.61 -5.17
N GLY A 261 22.69 9.55 -5.70
CA GLY A 261 22.41 9.57 -7.13
C GLY A 261 22.04 8.22 -7.73
N VAL A 262 21.84 8.19 -9.05
CA VAL A 262 21.36 7.01 -9.81
C VAL A 262 22.35 5.84 -9.83
N PHE A 263 23.63 6.08 -9.54
CA PHE A 263 24.63 5.01 -9.42
C PHE A 263 24.82 4.53 -7.97
N SER A 264 24.13 5.14 -7.01
CA SER A 264 24.25 4.72 -5.61
C SER A 264 23.61 3.34 -5.40
N ALA A 265 24.18 2.57 -4.48
CA ALA A 265 23.62 1.28 -4.05
C ALA A 265 22.15 1.39 -3.66
N ARG A 266 21.74 2.53 -3.06
CA ARG A 266 20.34 2.84 -2.75
C ARG A 266 19.44 2.81 -3.98
N PHE A 267 19.87 3.37 -5.12
CA PHE A 267 19.07 3.37 -6.34
C PHE A 267 18.94 1.97 -6.96
N TRP A 268 19.98 1.14 -6.91
CA TRP A 268 19.94 -0.17 -7.59
C TRP A 268 19.36 -1.28 -6.71
N ILE A 269 19.66 -1.26 -5.41
CA ILE A 269 19.19 -2.26 -4.46
C ILE A 269 17.77 -1.93 -3.99
N TRP A 270 17.49 -0.64 -3.76
CA TRP A 270 16.22 -0.15 -3.22
C TRP A 270 15.46 0.69 -4.24
N ASN A 271 15.09 0.09 -5.36
CA ASN A 271 14.16 0.67 -6.32
C ASN A 271 12.91 -0.21 -6.40
N PRO A 272 11.74 0.33 -6.80
CA PRO A 272 10.56 -0.47 -7.13
C PRO A 272 10.82 -1.62 -8.11
N LEU A 273 12.04 -1.79 -8.64
CA LEU A 273 12.47 -2.94 -9.42
C LEU A 273 11.99 -4.29 -8.89
N ILE A 274 12.03 -4.60 -7.59
CA ILE A 274 11.54 -5.92 -7.11
C ILE A 274 10.02 -6.10 -7.32
N PRO A 275 9.16 -5.20 -6.81
CA PRO A 275 7.72 -5.30 -7.08
C PRO A 275 7.38 -5.13 -8.57
N LEU A 276 8.12 -4.30 -9.30
CA LEU A 276 8.01 -4.17 -10.76
C LEU A 276 8.37 -5.49 -11.45
N VAL A 277 9.47 -6.13 -11.08
CA VAL A 277 9.88 -7.45 -11.61
C VAL A 277 8.83 -8.49 -11.27
N ALA A 278 8.26 -8.51 -10.06
CA ALA A 278 7.18 -9.44 -9.73
C ALA A 278 5.93 -9.22 -10.60
N ILE A 279 5.50 -7.96 -10.77
CA ILE A 279 4.37 -7.60 -11.65
C ILE A 279 4.70 -7.92 -13.11
N THR A 280 5.90 -7.60 -13.58
CA THR A 280 6.39 -7.88 -14.93
C THR A 280 6.45 -9.37 -15.18
N VAL A 281 6.94 -10.17 -14.23
CA VAL A 281 6.95 -11.64 -14.33
C VAL A 281 5.52 -12.15 -14.44
N VAL A 282 4.59 -11.70 -13.59
CA VAL A 282 3.17 -12.10 -13.69
C VAL A 282 2.57 -11.70 -15.05
N PHE A 283 2.91 -10.52 -15.56
CA PHE A 283 2.46 -10.07 -16.86
C PHE A 283 3.05 -10.90 -18.02
N LEU A 284 4.34 -11.24 -17.96
CA LEU A 284 4.99 -12.12 -18.94
C LEU A 284 4.41 -13.53 -18.89
N LEU A 285 4.07 -14.01 -17.69
CA LEU A 285 3.38 -15.29 -17.50
C LEU A 285 1.98 -15.29 -18.11
N TYR A 286 1.33 -14.14 -18.36
CA TYR A 286 -0.01 -14.11 -18.96
C TYR A 286 -0.09 -14.84 -20.29
N LYS A 287 0.97 -14.79 -21.12
CA LYS A 287 1.03 -15.52 -22.39
C LYS A 287 0.93 -17.03 -22.17
N TRP A 288 1.60 -17.54 -21.15
CA TRP A 288 1.68 -18.97 -20.88
C TRP A 288 0.71 -19.47 -19.85
N LEU A 289 0.15 -18.63 -18.99
CA LEU A 289 -0.67 -18.96 -17.82
C LEU A 289 -1.66 -17.82 -17.54
N PRO A 290 -2.57 -17.50 -18.49
CA PRO A 290 -3.42 -16.32 -18.40
C PRO A 290 -4.37 -16.36 -17.19
N ILE A 291 -4.82 -17.54 -16.76
CA ILE A 291 -5.80 -17.65 -15.67
C ILE A 291 -5.11 -17.36 -14.33
N THR A 292 -3.98 -18.03 -14.07
CA THR A 292 -3.14 -17.77 -12.89
C THR A 292 -2.68 -16.32 -12.86
N ALA A 293 -2.21 -15.78 -14.00
CA ALA A 293 -1.72 -14.41 -14.08
C ALA A 293 -2.79 -13.37 -13.71
N VAL A 294 -4.04 -13.54 -14.15
CA VAL A 294 -5.14 -12.61 -13.83
C VAL A 294 -5.46 -12.61 -12.34
N SER A 295 -5.55 -13.79 -11.73
CA SER A 295 -5.81 -13.92 -10.28
C SER A 295 -4.68 -13.35 -9.43
N CYS A 296 -3.44 -13.63 -9.81
CA CYS A 296 -2.26 -13.11 -9.14
C CYS A 296 -2.11 -11.59 -9.30
N LEU A 297 -2.44 -11.05 -10.48
CA LEU A 297 -2.44 -9.62 -10.72
C LEU A 297 -3.40 -8.90 -9.77
N PHE A 298 -4.55 -9.49 -9.46
CA PHE A 298 -5.48 -8.91 -8.49
C PHE A 298 -4.88 -8.77 -7.08
N VAL A 299 -4.12 -9.77 -6.63
CA VAL A 299 -3.41 -9.70 -5.35
C VAL A 299 -2.30 -8.66 -5.38
N LEU A 300 -1.49 -8.66 -6.45
CA LEU A 300 -0.31 -7.79 -6.55
C LEU A 300 -0.64 -6.35 -6.94
N PHE A 301 -1.82 -6.05 -7.48
CA PHE A 301 -2.14 -4.71 -7.93
C PHE A 301 -2.08 -3.65 -6.81
N GLN A 302 -2.22 -4.05 -5.54
CA GLN A 302 -2.10 -3.13 -4.42
C GLN A 302 -0.67 -2.66 -4.13
N VAL A 303 0.31 -3.46 -4.55
CA VAL A 303 1.72 -3.24 -4.22
C VAL A 303 2.22 -1.86 -4.68
N PRO A 304 2.00 -1.41 -5.93
CA PRO A 304 2.43 -0.09 -6.35
C PRO A 304 1.78 1.05 -5.54
N PHE A 305 0.53 0.89 -5.14
CA PHE A 305 -0.19 1.94 -4.39
C PHE A 305 0.25 2.00 -2.94
N LEU A 306 0.50 0.85 -2.32
CA LEU A 306 1.14 0.79 -1.01
C LEU A 306 2.53 1.39 -1.07
N PHE A 307 3.31 1.08 -2.11
CA PHE A 307 4.62 1.66 -2.34
C PHE A 307 4.54 3.20 -2.37
N LEU A 308 3.56 3.78 -3.07
CA LEU A 308 3.42 5.23 -3.17
C LEU A 308 2.91 5.89 -1.87
N THR A 309 2.07 5.21 -1.09
CA THR A 309 1.33 5.80 0.03
C THR A 309 1.82 5.38 1.43
N MET A 310 2.89 4.56 1.51
CA MET A 310 3.37 4.05 2.79
C MET A 310 3.86 5.16 3.73
N GLN A 311 3.43 5.17 4.98
CA GLN A 311 3.81 6.25 5.92
C GLN A 311 5.08 5.93 6.70
N VAL A 312 5.28 4.65 7.00
CA VAL A 312 6.30 4.14 7.91
C VAL A 312 6.79 2.78 7.38
N PRO A 313 7.95 2.27 7.83
CA PRO A 313 8.35 0.91 7.54
C PRO A 313 7.26 -0.07 7.98
N ASP A 314 6.57 -0.68 7.02
CA ASP A 314 5.43 -1.54 7.31
C ASP A 314 5.56 -2.91 6.63
N PHE A 315 5.49 -3.98 7.43
CA PHE A 315 5.45 -5.37 6.99
C PHE A 315 4.25 -5.67 6.08
N ARG A 316 3.29 -4.76 5.96
CA ARG A 316 2.13 -4.89 5.06
C ARG A 316 2.50 -5.14 3.61
N PHE A 317 3.61 -4.63 3.11
CA PHE A 317 4.05 -4.96 1.75
C PHE A 317 4.31 -6.47 1.59
N MET A 318 4.97 -7.06 2.59
CA MET A 318 5.27 -8.49 2.60
C MET A 318 4.03 -9.35 2.72
N TYR A 319 3.01 -8.87 3.42
CA TYR A 319 1.72 -9.54 3.49
C TYR A 319 1.19 -9.92 2.10
N PHE A 320 1.24 -9.00 1.13
CA PHE A 320 0.75 -9.23 -0.22
C PHE A 320 1.66 -10.14 -1.03
N ILE A 321 2.97 -10.05 -0.86
CA ILE A 321 3.92 -10.96 -1.50
C ILE A 321 3.71 -12.39 -0.99
N TYR A 322 3.57 -12.57 0.33
CA TYR A 322 3.29 -13.87 0.92
C TYR A 322 1.96 -14.43 0.44
N MET A 323 0.88 -13.64 0.48
CA MET A 323 -0.43 -14.06 -0.03
C MET A 323 -0.36 -14.42 -1.52
N PHE A 324 0.34 -13.63 -2.33
CA PHE A 324 0.61 -13.96 -3.73
C PHE A 324 1.32 -15.30 -3.86
N ALA A 325 2.40 -15.55 -3.11
CA ALA A 325 3.14 -16.81 -3.16
C ALA A 325 2.26 -18.01 -2.77
N TYR A 326 1.43 -17.86 -1.73
CA TYR A 326 0.47 -18.89 -1.31
C TYR A 326 -0.61 -19.16 -2.35
N MET A 327 -1.03 -18.16 -3.14
CA MET A 327 -2.02 -18.33 -4.20
C MET A 327 -1.41 -18.81 -5.52
N LEU A 328 -0.20 -18.37 -5.85
CA LEU A 328 0.45 -18.65 -7.12
C LEU A 328 0.57 -20.14 -7.36
N PHE A 329 1.13 -20.88 -6.40
CA PHE A 329 1.44 -22.30 -6.61
C PHE A 329 0.18 -23.19 -6.77
N PRO A 330 -0.85 -23.10 -5.91
CA PRO A 330 -2.09 -23.86 -6.10
C PRO A 330 -2.81 -23.50 -7.41
N LEU A 331 -2.90 -22.21 -7.75
CA LEU A 331 -3.57 -21.79 -8.99
C LEU A 331 -2.80 -22.20 -10.24
N LEU A 332 -1.48 -22.17 -10.18
CA LEU A 332 -0.59 -22.67 -11.23
C LEU A 332 -0.82 -24.16 -11.47
N LEU A 333 -0.76 -24.97 -10.40
CA LEU A 333 -0.98 -26.41 -10.50
C LEU A 333 -2.36 -26.73 -11.07
N LEU A 334 -3.39 -25.99 -10.66
CA LEU A 334 -4.74 -26.18 -11.16
C LEU A 334 -4.86 -25.83 -12.64
N GLU A 335 -4.30 -24.69 -13.09
CA GLU A 335 -4.29 -24.33 -14.51
C GLU A 335 -3.51 -25.35 -15.36
N LEU A 336 -2.35 -25.83 -14.88
CA LEU A 336 -1.55 -26.85 -15.56
C LEU A 336 -2.29 -28.19 -15.65
N HIS A 337 -2.93 -28.61 -14.57
CA HIS A 337 -3.73 -29.84 -14.54
C HIS A 337 -4.88 -29.75 -15.55
N SER A 338 -5.62 -28.64 -15.55
CA SER A 338 -6.74 -28.47 -16.46
C SER A 338 -6.34 -28.42 -17.93
N ARG A 339 -5.16 -27.89 -18.27
CA ARG A 339 -4.68 -27.85 -19.67
C ARG A 339 -4.57 -29.22 -20.30
N LYS A 340 -4.10 -30.21 -19.55
CA LYS A 340 -3.99 -31.59 -20.03
C LYS A 340 -5.36 -32.14 -20.48
N ASN A 341 -6.43 -31.72 -19.80
CA ASN A 341 -7.79 -32.14 -20.12
C ASN A 341 -8.36 -31.41 -21.35
N TYR A 342 -7.83 -30.24 -21.72
CA TYR A 342 -8.25 -29.49 -22.90
C TYR A 342 -7.51 -29.87 -24.18
N SER A 343 -6.26 -30.32 -24.08
CA SER A 343 -5.46 -30.76 -25.24
C SER A 343 -5.77 -32.19 -25.71
N GLY A 344 -6.63 -32.91 -24.99
CA GLY A 344 -7.07 -34.26 -25.32
C GLY A 344 -8.47 -34.35 -25.93
N ALA A 345 -9.10 -33.21 -26.21
CA ALA A 345 -10.34 -33.07 -26.99
C ALA A 345 -10.03 -32.26 -28.24
#